data_AF-A0A420W9X9-F1
#
_entry.id   AF-A0A420W9X9-F1
#
_cell.length_a   1.000
_cell.length_b   1.000
_cell.length_c   1.000
_cell.angle_alpha   90.00
_cell.angle_beta   90.00
_cell.angle_gamma   90.00
#
_symmetry.space_group_name_H-M   'P 1'
#
loop_
_entity.id
_entity.type
_entity.pdbx_description
1 polymer ?
#
loop_
_entity_poly.entity_id
_entity_poly.type
_entity_poly.pdbx_seq_one_letter_code
_entity_poly.pdbx_strand_id
1 'polypeptide(L)'
;MDKKIEEPDLLKARLRFIANTSLSASSLRNQGGEGVVKAARTFMGELNLEEAGAAGVEGYPAYLDNSTTKLMASFPEGARNNYGAARKALNIYLFACAR
;
A
#
# COMPACT_ATOMS: atom_id res chain seq x y z
N MET A 1 24.35 -22.96 7.13
CA MET A 1 23.82 -22.33 8.35
C MET A 1 22.48 -21.72 7.98
N ASP A 2 21.42 -22.51 8.08
CA ASP A 2 20.07 -22.07 7.72
C ASP A 2 19.62 -21.04 8.74
N LYS A 3 19.47 -19.78 8.29
CA LYS A 3 18.85 -18.75 9.11
C LYS A 3 17.39 -19.16 9.29
N LYS A 4 17.01 -19.46 10.53
CA LYS A 4 15.62 -19.63 10.92
C LYS A 4 14.90 -18.31 10.64
N ILE A 5 14.01 -18.30 9.66
CA ILE A 5 13.23 -17.10 9.31
C ILE A 5 12.14 -16.96 10.37
N GLU A 6 12.04 -15.79 11.01
CA GLU A 6 11.01 -15.54 12.00
C GLU A 6 9.66 -15.21 11.32
N GLU A 7 8.55 -15.48 12.00
CA GLU A 7 7.21 -15.24 11.50
C GLU A 7 6.95 -13.77 11.09
N PRO A 8 7.43 -12.75 11.83
CA PRO A 8 7.33 -11.35 11.39
C PRO A 8 8.04 -11.08 10.06
N ASP A 9 9.16 -11.75 9.79
CA ASP A 9 9.90 -11.60 8.54
C ASP A 9 9.14 -12.23 7.36
N LEU A 10 8.48 -13.37 7.59
CA LEU A 10 7.62 -14.02 6.59
C LEU A 10 6.39 -13.17 6.25
N LEU A 11 5.74 -12.59 7.27
CA LEU A 11 4.60 -11.69 7.05
C LEU A 11 5.03 -10.48 6.21
N LYS A 12 6.13 -9.83 6.59
CA LYS A 12 6.67 -8.69 5.85
C LYS A 12 7.05 -9.05 4.41
N ALA A 13 7.63 -10.23 4.19
CA ALA A 13 7.93 -10.73 2.85
C ALA A 13 6.66 -10.96 2.02
N ARG A 14 5.60 -11.54 2.62
CA ARG A 14 4.30 -11.75 1.97
C ARG A 14 3.63 -10.43 1.58
N LEU A 15 3.59 -9.45 2.48
CA LEU A 15 2.99 -8.14 2.20
C LEU A 15 3.72 -7.41 1.06
N ARG A 16 5.06 -7.45 1.06
CA ARG A 16 5.86 -6.93 -0.06
C ARG A 16 5.59 -7.66 -1.37
N PHE A 17 5.45 -8.98 -1.33
CA PHE A 17 5.09 -9.77 -2.51
C PHE A 17 3.72 -9.38 -3.07
N ILE A 18 2.70 -9.24 -2.22
CA ILE A 18 1.35 -8.79 -2.62
C ILE A 18 1.40 -7.38 -3.20
N ALA A 19 2.14 -6.47 -2.59
CA ALA A 19 2.31 -5.11 -3.10
C ALA A 19 2.91 -5.10 -4.52
N ASN A 20 3.96 -5.90 -4.74
CA ASN A 20 4.64 -5.99 -6.03
C ASN A 20 3.76 -6.61 -7.13
N THR A 21 2.95 -7.61 -6.79
CA THR A 21 2.12 -8.35 -7.76
C THR A 21 0.79 -7.65 -8.06
N SER A 22 0.17 -6.99 -7.08
CA SER A 22 -1.11 -6.29 -7.24
C SER A 22 -0.96 -4.89 -7.86
N LEU A 23 0.12 -4.18 -7.55
CA LEU A 23 0.39 -2.84 -8.08
C LEU A 23 1.38 -2.91 -9.23
N SER A 24 0.88 -3.19 -10.43
CA SER A 24 1.69 -3.15 -11.65
C SER A 24 1.85 -1.73 -12.20
N ALA A 25 2.72 -1.56 -13.20
CA ALA A 25 2.87 -0.28 -13.90
C ALA A 25 1.56 0.23 -14.53
N SER A 26 0.64 -0.68 -14.90
CA SER A 26 -0.66 -0.30 -15.45
C SER A 26 -1.62 0.22 -14.38
N SER A 27 -1.46 -0.19 -13.12
CA SER A 27 -2.35 0.19 -12.01
C SER A 27 -2.38 1.71 -11.79
N LEU A 28 -1.23 2.38 -11.96
CA LEU A 28 -1.04 3.83 -11.76
C LEU A 28 -0.46 4.54 -12.99
N ARG A 29 -0.79 4.04 -14.19
CA ARG A 29 -0.35 4.66 -15.45
C ARG A 29 -0.82 6.11 -15.54
N ASN A 30 0.06 7.01 -16.00
CA ASN A 30 -0.20 8.44 -16.20
C ASN A 30 -0.62 9.21 -14.93
N GLN A 31 -0.23 8.75 -13.74
CA GLN A 31 -0.63 9.37 -12.46
C GLN A 31 0.40 10.34 -11.86
N GLY A 32 1.27 10.94 -12.68
CA GLY A 32 2.19 12.01 -12.22
C GLY A 32 3.69 11.69 -12.22
N GLY A 33 4.13 10.66 -12.96
CA GLY A 33 5.54 10.50 -13.33
C GLY A 33 6.21 9.22 -12.84
N GLU A 34 7.51 9.13 -13.10
CA GLU A 34 8.35 8.01 -12.69
C GLU A 34 8.40 7.88 -11.17
N GLY A 35 8.38 6.65 -10.65
CA GLY A 35 8.53 6.38 -9.22
C GLY A 35 7.23 6.29 -8.40
N VAL A 36 6.07 6.67 -8.95
CA VAL A 36 4.77 6.57 -8.23
C VAL A 36 4.46 5.13 -7.80
N VAL A 37 4.62 4.17 -8.71
CA VAL A 37 4.37 2.74 -8.42
C VAL A 37 5.35 2.21 -7.39
N LYS A 38 6.62 2.67 -7.44
CA LYS A 38 7.64 2.29 -6.46
C LYS A 38 7.28 2.83 -5.08
N ALA A 39 6.93 4.11 -4.97
CA ALA A 39 6.49 4.74 -3.73
C ALA A 39 5.27 4.02 -3.14
N ALA A 40 4.27 3.71 -3.97
CA ALA A 40 3.09 2.96 -3.54
C ALA A 40 3.46 1.57 -2.99
N ARG A 41 4.29 0.80 -3.70
CA ARG A 41 4.72 -0.53 -3.24
C ARG A 41 5.49 -0.48 -1.92
N THR A 42 6.38 0.49 -1.77
CA THR A 42 7.12 0.71 -0.52
C THR A 42 6.15 0.99 0.64
N PHE A 43 5.23 1.93 0.44
CA PHE A 43 4.23 2.29 1.45
C PHE A 43 3.37 1.09 1.86
N MET A 44 2.89 0.29 0.89
CA MET A 44 2.07 -0.89 1.19
C MET A 44 2.81 -1.95 2.00
N GLY A 45 4.12 -2.12 1.76
CA GLY A 45 4.97 -3.04 2.53
C GLY A 45 5.19 -2.62 3.99
N GLU A 46 4.76 -1.42 4.37
CA GLU A 46 4.85 -0.85 5.72
C GLU A 46 3.45 -0.52 6.29
N LEU A 47 2.38 -0.83 5.55
CA LEU A 47 1.01 -0.54 5.96
C LEU A 47 0.61 -1.41 7.15
N ASN A 48 0.09 -0.79 8.21
CA ASN A 48 -0.39 -1.50 9.38
C ASN A 48 -1.79 -2.09 9.12
N LEU A 49 -1.85 -3.37 8.77
CA LEU A 49 -3.12 -4.08 8.55
C LEU A 49 -3.86 -4.41 9.84
N GLU A 50 -3.18 -4.44 10.99
CA GLU A 50 -3.84 -4.63 12.29
C GLU A 50 -4.72 -3.42 12.62
N GLU A 51 -4.23 -2.21 12.34
CA GLU A 51 -5.04 -0.97 12.45
C GLU A 51 -6.28 -1.03 11.55
N ALA A 52 -6.15 -1.58 10.34
CA ALA A 52 -7.27 -1.74 9.41
C ALA A 52 -8.36 -2.68 9.97
N GLY A 53 -7.95 -3.81 10.56
CA GLY A 53 -8.86 -4.77 11.18
C GLY A 53 -9.49 -4.23 12.48
N ALA A 54 -8.70 -3.56 13.32
CA ALA A 54 -9.15 -2.99 14.58
C ALA A 54 -10.13 -1.82 14.41
N ALA A 55 -10.05 -1.07 13.30
CA ALA A 55 -10.94 0.05 13.01
C ALA A 55 -12.42 -0.36 12.90
N GLY A 56 -12.71 -1.63 12.58
CA GLY A 56 -14.06 -2.12 12.38
C GLY A 56 -14.81 -1.40 11.24
N VAL A 57 -16.09 -1.70 11.06
CA VAL A 57 -16.87 -1.16 9.93
C VAL A 57 -16.98 0.37 9.97
N GLU A 58 -17.18 0.94 11.16
CA GLU A 58 -17.38 2.38 11.34
C GLU A 58 -16.08 3.19 11.22
N GLY A 59 -14.96 2.65 11.71
CA GLY A 59 -13.66 3.32 11.66
C GLY A 59 -12.88 3.11 10.36
N TYR A 60 -13.23 2.09 9.58
CA TYR A 60 -12.52 1.75 8.35
C TYR A 60 -12.47 2.90 7.31
N PRO A 61 -13.54 3.69 7.08
CA PRO A 61 -13.46 4.87 6.22
C PRO A 61 -12.38 5.87 6.65
N ALA A 62 -12.29 6.17 7.96
CA ALA A 62 -11.29 7.09 8.50
C ALA A 62 -9.87 6.52 8.37
N TYR A 63 -9.69 5.21 8.59
CA TYR A 63 -8.43 4.52 8.33
C TYR A 63 -8.00 4.66 6.87
N LEU A 64 -8.92 4.44 5.93
CA LEU A 64 -8.63 4.57 4.51
C LEU A 64 -8.23 6.00 4.15
N ASP A 65 -8.93 7.01 4.65
CA ASP A 65 -8.66 8.42 4.33
C ASP A 65 -7.31 8.88 4.89
N ASN A 66 -6.99 8.47 6.13
CA ASN A 66 -5.68 8.71 6.73
C ASN A 66 -4.56 8.02 5.94
N SER A 67 -4.74 6.76 5.58
CA SER A 67 -3.77 6.00 4.80
C SER A 67 -3.59 6.58 3.40
N THR A 68 -4.67 7.05 2.78
CA THR A 68 -4.65 7.72 1.47
C THR A 68 -3.86 9.02 1.54
N THR A 69 -4.07 9.81 2.60
CA THR A 69 -3.36 11.07 2.84
C THR A 69 -1.86 10.84 3.03
N LYS A 70 -1.47 9.82 3.81
CA LYS A 70 -0.05 9.46 3.99
C LYS A 70 0.58 8.99 2.67
N LEU A 71 -0.13 8.16 1.91
CA LEU A 71 0.35 7.66 0.63
C LEU A 71 0.55 8.78 -0.41
N MET A 72 -0.41 9.68 -0.58
CA MET A 72 -0.27 10.78 -1.54
C MET A 72 0.88 11.73 -1.20
N ALA A 73 1.23 11.87 0.08
CA ALA A 73 2.37 12.67 0.52
C ALA A 73 3.72 11.99 0.18
N SER A 74 3.75 10.65 0.14
CA SER A 74 4.94 9.86 -0.23
C SER A 74 5.25 9.85 -1.73
N PHE A 75 4.31 10.31 -2.56
CA PHE A 75 4.49 10.35 -4.01
C PHE A 75 5.54 11.40 -4.43
N PRO A 76 6.21 11.17 -5.58
CA PRO A 76 7.12 12.14 -6.17
C PRO A 76 6.39 13.44 -6.49
N GLU A 77 7.13 14.55 -6.62
CA GLU A 77 6.56 15.90 -6.76
C GLU A 77 5.46 16.02 -7.83
N GLY A 78 5.66 15.43 -9.02
CA GLY A 78 4.67 15.45 -10.11
C GLY A 78 3.38 14.66 -9.86
N ALA A 79 3.36 13.83 -8.81
CA ALA A 79 2.20 13.03 -8.39
C ALA A 79 1.77 13.33 -6.95
N ARG A 80 2.47 14.24 -6.26
CA ARG A 80 2.17 14.59 -4.88
C ARG A 80 0.77 15.16 -4.80
N ASN A 81 0.03 14.79 -3.76
CA ASN A 81 -1.38 15.14 -3.58
C ASN A 81 -2.34 14.53 -4.63
N ASN A 82 -1.90 13.57 -5.46
CA ASN A 82 -2.81 12.81 -6.31
C ASN A 82 -3.64 11.80 -5.49
N TYR A 83 -4.72 12.30 -4.90
CA TYR A 83 -5.62 11.51 -4.06
C TYR A 83 -6.21 10.29 -4.80
N GLY A 84 -6.61 10.46 -6.06
CA GLY A 84 -7.22 9.39 -6.86
C GLY A 84 -6.25 8.23 -7.09
N ALA A 85 -4.99 8.52 -7.41
CA ALA A 85 -3.95 7.51 -7.55
C ALA A 85 -3.67 6.78 -6.23
N ALA A 86 -3.57 7.53 -5.13
CA ALA A 86 -3.33 6.97 -3.81
C ALA A 86 -4.48 6.04 -3.38
N ARG A 87 -5.74 6.50 -3.46
CA ARG A 87 -6.92 5.72 -3.06
C ARG A 87 -7.08 4.46 -3.92
N LYS A 88 -6.83 4.57 -5.23
CA LYS A 88 -6.85 3.43 -6.14
C LYS A 88 -5.79 2.39 -5.76
N ALA A 89 -4.55 2.82 -5.50
CA ALA A 89 -3.49 1.91 -5.08
C ALA A 89 -3.84 1.18 -3.78
N LEU A 90 -4.33 1.92 -2.78
CA LEU A 90 -4.71 1.37 -1.49
C LEU A 90 -5.83 0.34 -1.62
N ASN A 91 -6.88 0.64 -2.38
CA ASN A 91 -8.00 -0.28 -2.60
C ASN A 91 -7.56 -1.58 -3.29
N ILE A 92 -6.72 -1.49 -4.33
CA ILE A 92 -6.19 -2.67 -5.05
C ILE A 92 -5.40 -3.57 -4.08
N TYR A 93 -4.52 -2.96 -3.29
CA TYR A 93 -3.68 -3.70 -2.35
C TYR A 93 -4.48 -4.37 -1.23
N LEU A 94 -5.38 -3.63 -0.58
CA LEU A 94 -6.19 -4.18 0.51
C LEU A 94 -7.11 -5.30 0.03
N PHE A 95 -7.68 -5.15 -1.17
CA PHE A 95 -8.45 -6.22 -1.80
C PHE A 95 -7.61 -7.47 -2.09
N ALA A 96 -6.34 -7.31 -2.47
CA ALA A 96 -5.42 -8.43 -2.67
C ALA A 96 -4.99 -9.10 -1.35
N CYS A 97 -4.93 -8.34 -0.24
CA CYS A 97 -4.60 -8.88 1.08
C CYS A 97 -5.75 -9.69 1.70
N ALA A 98 -6.99 -9.38 1.34
CA ALA A 98 -8.19 -10.09 1.83
C ALA A 98 -8.45 -11.43 1.12
N ARG A 99 -7.58 -11.84 0.19
CA ARG A 99 -7.65 -13.10 -0.57
C ARG A 99 -6.65 -14.11 -0.04
#